data_AF-A0A1I4F0U5-F1
#
_entry.id   AF-A0A1I4F0U5-F1
#
_cell.length_a   1.000
_cell.length_b   1.000
_cell.length_c   1.000
_cell.angle_alpha   90.00
_cell.angle_beta   90.00
_cell.angle_gamma   90.00
#
_symmetry.space_group_name_H-M   'P 1'
#
loop_
_entity.id
_entity.type
_entity.pdbx_description
1 polymer ?
#
loop_
_entity_poly.entity_id
_entity_poly.type
_entity_poly.pdbx_seq_one_letter_code
_entity_poly.pdbx_strand_id
1 'polypeptide(L)'
;MGYISREDQKIAETLSHFVMYLNDKISKYENIDAIEKSTKFMRSIKMARTYTGKVKDMLIEDAAKEQKENIKQLVTETKLSLDYTRVAKKKKMKMKKEDNITVVDTDDFYDIIDNTVKSNCLGCENNEKEIDECTLRQQLLKYDIPVIHRDPEHSKCPYKVLPDMVQSE
;
A
#
# COMPACT_ATOMS: atom_id res chain seq x y z
N MET A 1 1.38 6.85 -20.04
CA MET A 1 1.14 7.35 -18.68
C MET A 1 2.12 6.66 -17.76
N GLY A 2 2.79 7.39 -16.87
CA GLY A 2 3.76 6.82 -15.93
C GLY A 2 3.05 6.12 -14.78
N TYR A 3 3.57 4.95 -14.40
CA TYR A 3 3.18 4.22 -13.21
C TYR A 3 4.25 4.44 -12.15
N ILE A 4 3.88 5.00 -10.99
CA ILE A 4 4.79 5.11 -9.84
C ILE A 4 4.71 3.86 -8.97
N SER A 5 5.86 3.39 -8.49
CA SER A 5 5.96 2.19 -7.65
C SER A 5 5.22 2.39 -6.32
N ARG A 6 4.87 1.29 -5.64
CA ARG A 6 4.25 1.37 -4.30
C ARG A 6 5.18 2.00 -3.27
N GLU A 7 6.49 1.87 -3.46
CA GLU A 7 7.50 2.52 -2.62
C GLU A 7 7.48 4.04 -2.81
N ASP A 8 7.49 4.50 -4.07
CA ASP A 8 7.40 5.93 -4.40
C ASP A 8 6.08 6.54 -3.92
N GLN A 9 4.97 5.80 -4.00
CA GLN A 9 3.68 6.22 -3.45
C GLN A 9 3.75 6.47 -1.94
N LYS A 10 4.42 5.59 -1.18
CA LYS A 10 4.63 5.76 0.27
C LYS A 10 5.56 6.94 0.59
N ILE A 11 6.59 7.17 -0.23
CA ILE A 11 7.48 8.33 -0.09
C ILE A 11 6.67 9.61 -0.35
N ALA A 12 5.87 9.65 -1.41
CA ALA A 12 5.00 10.78 -1.75
C ALA A 12 3.98 11.07 -0.63
N GLU A 13 3.37 10.03 -0.05
CA GLU A 13 2.47 10.13 1.11
C GLU A 13 3.21 10.75 2.32
N THR A 14 4.40 10.24 2.65
CA THR A 14 5.21 10.72 3.77
C THR A 14 5.61 12.19 3.60
N LEU A 15 6.09 12.56 2.41
CA LEU A 15 6.44 13.95 2.10
C LEU A 15 5.21 14.87 2.15
N SER A 16 4.05 14.38 1.72
CA SER A 16 2.78 15.13 1.80
C SER A 16 2.40 15.41 3.26
N HIS A 17 2.50 14.41 4.14
CA HIS A 17 2.28 14.61 5.58
C HIS A 17 3.25 15.62 6.18
N PHE A 18 4.52 15.56 5.78
CA PHE A 18 5.52 16.50 6.27
C PHE A 18 5.24 17.94 5.82
N VAL A 19 4.84 18.14 4.56
CA VAL A 19 4.40 19.46 4.05
C VAL A 19 3.21 19.99 4.85
N MET A 20 2.22 19.13 5.13
CA MET A 20 1.04 19.52 5.91
C MET A 20 1.40 19.89 7.36
N TYR A 21 2.27 19.10 7.99
CA TYR A 21 2.80 19.38 9.32
C TYR A 21 3.51 20.75 9.35
N LEU A 22 4.40 21.01 8.38
CA LEU A 22 5.10 22.28 8.31
C LEU A 22 4.15 23.46 8.06
N ASN A 23 3.11 23.28 7.24
CA ASN A 23 2.08 24.31 7.04
C ASN A 23 1.35 24.63 8.37
N ASP A 24 0.92 23.61 9.11
CA ASP A 24 0.27 23.81 10.43
C ASP A 24 1.20 24.56 11.41
N LYS A 25 2.49 24.18 11.44
CA LYS A 25 3.49 24.86 12.29
C LYS A 25 3.72 26.30 11.85
N ILE A 26 3.85 26.56 10.55
CA ILE A 26 3.98 27.93 10.02
C ILE A 26 2.77 28.76 10.45
N SER A 27 1.55 28.28 10.24
CA SER A 27 0.34 28.99 10.64
C SER A 27 0.27 29.24 12.14
N LYS A 28 0.66 28.28 12.98
CA LYS A 28 0.73 28.46 14.44
C LYS A 28 1.74 29.53 14.84
N TYR A 29 2.93 29.50 14.26
CA TYR A 29 3.99 30.45 14.60
C TYR A 29 3.75 31.85 14.05
N GLU A 30 3.09 31.99 12.89
CA GLU A 30 2.70 33.30 12.35
C GLU A 30 1.67 34.05 13.21
N ASN A 31 0.90 33.29 14.01
CA ASN A 31 -0.11 33.81 14.94
C ASN A 31 0.42 34.02 16.37
N ILE A 32 1.69 33.67 16.64
CA ILE A 32 2.32 33.89 17.94
C ILE A 32 3.20 35.14 17.83
N ASP A 33 2.77 36.24 18.47
CA ASP A 33 3.49 37.52 18.47
C ASP A 33 4.92 37.43 19.04
N ALA A 34 5.23 36.37 19.79
CA ALA A 34 6.56 36.11 20.35
C ALA A 34 7.59 35.62 19.33
N ILE A 35 7.17 35.11 18.17
CA ILE A 35 8.09 34.69 17.11
C ILE A 35 8.08 35.79 16.05
N GLU A 36 9.16 36.58 16.02
CA GLU A 36 9.34 37.55 14.95
C GLU A 36 9.16 36.86 13.59
N LYS A 37 8.25 37.38 12.78
CA LYS A 37 7.95 36.87 11.42
C LYS A 37 9.19 36.86 10.51
N SER A 38 10.23 37.62 10.89
CA SER A 38 11.53 37.74 10.24
C SER A 38 12.61 36.77 10.76
N THR A 39 12.33 35.97 11.79
CA THR A 39 13.33 35.08 12.39
C THR A 39 13.92 34.10 11.36
N LYS A 40 15.23 33.86 11.48
CA LYS A 40 15.95 32.82 10.72
C LYS A 40 15.22 31.48 10.78
N PHE A 41 14.62 31.16 11.93
CA PHE A 41 13.79 29.98 12.16
C PHE A 41 12.59 29.89 11.21
N MET A 42 11.76 30.94 11.11
CA MET A 42 10.60 30.94 10.21
C MET A 42 11.00 30.82 8.74
N ARG A 43 12.09 31.46 8.33
CA ARG A 43 12.65 31.31 6.98
C ARG A 43 13.06 29.86 6.70
N SER A 44 13.77 29.23 7.65
CA SER A 44 14.19 27.83 7.53
C SER A 44 13.01 26.87 7.40
N ILE A 45 11.95 27.04 8.20
CA ILE A 45 10.75 26.20 8.11
C ILE A 45 10.03 26.37 6.77
N LYS A 46 9.86 27.62 6.30
CA LYS A 46 9.24 27.91 4.99
C LYS A 46 10.05 27.31 3.84
N MET A 47 11.38 27.38 3.91
CA MET A 47 12.27 26.72 2.96
C MET A 47 12.11 25.20 2.97
N ALA A 48 12.14 24.57 4.16
CA ALA A 48 11.94 23.13 4.28
C ALA A 48 10.61 22.70 3.63
N ARG A 49 9.51 23.41 3.95
CA ARG A 49 8.20 23.16 3.35
C ARG A 49 8.21 23.26 1.82
N THR A 50 8.93 24.24 1.29
CA THR A 50 9.06 24.45 -0.15
C THR A 50 9.83 23.32 -0.83
N TYR A 51 11.01 22.96 -0.30
CA TYR A 51 11.84 21.92 -0.89
C TYR A 51 11.20 20.53 -0.78
N THR A 52 10.61 20.19 0.37
CA THR A 52 9.82 18.95 0.51
C THR A 52 8.66 18.92 -0.48
N GLY A 53 7.94 20.04 -0.65
CA GLY A 53 6.86 20.16 -1.62
C GLY A 53 7.34 19.87 -3.04
N LYS A 54 8.44 20.49 -3.46
CA LYS A 54 9.06 20.26 -4.78
C LYS A 54 9.45 18.80 -5.00
N VAL A 55 10.11 18.17 -4.03
CA VAL A 55 10.51 16.76 -4.14
C VAL A 55 9.28 15.87 -4.30
N LYS A 56 8.23 16.11 -3.53
CA LYS A 56 6.95 15.39 -3.65
C LYS A 56 6.30 15.62 -5.02
N ASP A 57 6.29 16.86 -5.50
CA ASP A 57 5.69 17.19 -6.81
C ASP A 57 6.45 16.53 -7.96
N MET A 58 7.79 16.52 -7.94
CA MET A 58 8.63 15.81 -8.92
C MET A 58 8.38 14.30 -8.89
N LEU A 59 8.23 13.70 -7.70
CA LEU A 59 7.99 12.27 -7.55
C LEU A 59 6.66 11.81 -8.16
N ILE A 60 5.66 12.70 -8.18
CA ILE A 60 4.32 12.39 -8.72
C ILE A 60 4.07 13.03 -10.08
N GLU A 61 5.00 13.77 -10.67
CA GLU A 61 4.78 14.58 -11.87
C GLU A 61 4.23 13.74 -13.03
N ASP A 62 4.88 12.60 -13.28
CA ASP A 62 4.54 11.68 -14.37
C ASP A 62 3.48 10.63 -14.01
N ALA A 63 3.04 10.60 -12.75
CA ALA A 63 2.05 9.63 -12.29
C ALA A 63 0.68 9.86 -12.95
N ALA A 64 -0.02 8.76 -13.21
CA ALA A 64 -1.40 8.80 -13.70
C ALA A 64 -2.32 9.58 -12.74
N LYS A 65 -3.37 10.19 -13.29
CA LYS A 65 -4.33 11.01 -12.52
C LYS A 65 -4.94 10.25 -11.35
N GLU A 66 -5.31 8.99 -11.59
CA GLU A 66 -5.86 8.09 -10.58
C GLU A 66 -4.89 7.83 -9.41
N GLN A 67 -3.61 7.61 -9.70
CA GLN A 67 -2.58 7.44 -8.66
C GLN A 67 -2.38 8.71 -7.83
N LYS A 68 -2.43 9.89 -8.48
CA LYS A 68 -2.38 11.19 -7.78
C LYS A 68 -3.59 11.39 -6.86
N GLU A 69 -4.77 10.96 -7.29
CA GLU A 69 -6.00 11.03 -6.50
C GLU A 69 -5.95 10.06 -5.32
N ASN A 70 -5.48 8.83 -5.51
CA ASN A 70 -5.27 7.84 -4.45
C ASN A 70 -4.30 8.37 -3.38
N ILE A 71 -3.17 8.96 -3.75
CA ILE A 71 -2.24 9.56 -2.79
C ILE A 71 -2.91 10.70 -2.00
N LYS A 72 -3.69 11.57 -2.66
CA LYS A 72 -4.41 12.65 -1.96
C LYS A 72 -5.43 12.12 -0.97
N GLN A 73 -6.14 11.06 -1.33
CA GLN A 73 -7.11 10.41 -0.47
C GLN A 73 -6.41 9.81 0.76
N LEU A 74 -5.38 8.99 0.56
CA LEU A 74 -4.58 8.40 1.64
C LEU A 74 -4.01 9.46 2.60
N VAL A 75 -3.49 10.57 2.07
CA VAL A 75 -2.98 11.68 2.89
C VAL A 75 -4.09 12.32 3.73
N THR A 76 -5.30 12.46 3.19
CA THR A 76 -6.45 13.03 3.92
C THR A 76 -6.90 12.11 5.05
N GLU A 77 -6.94 10.81 4.77
CA GLU A 77 -7.32 9.76 5.70
C GLU A 77 -6.29 9.57 6.82
N THR A 78 -5.01 9.61 6.48
CA THR A 78 -3.91 9.52 7.43
C THR A 78 -3.75 10.83 8.21
N LYS A 79 -4.04 12.01 7.65
CA LYS A 79 -4.14 13.28 8.39
C LYS A 79 -5.20 13.21 9.50
N LEU A 80 -6.38 12.70 9.18
CA LEU A 80 -7.44 12.41 10.16
C LEU A 80 -6.96 11.48 11.26
N SER A 81 -5.90 10.71 11.04
CA SER A 81 -5.32 9.78 12.00
C SER A 81 -4.18 10.37 12.85
N LEU A 82 -3.55 11.46 12.37
CA LEU A 82 -2.46 12.18 13.04
C LEU A 82 -2.97 13.27 13.98
N ASP A 83 -4.15 13.84 13.71
CA ASP A 83 -4.86 14.65 14.69
C ASP A 83 -5.26 13.75 15.86
N TYR A 84 -4.59 13.86 17.01
CA TYR A 84 -4.75 12.98 18.19
C TYR A 84 -6.10 13.16 18.94
N THR A 85 -7.20 13.40 18.24
CA THR A 85 -8.52 13.44 18.83
C THR A 85 -9.09 12.03 19.03
N ARG A 86 -9.93 11.83 20.04
CA ARG A 86 -10.60 10.54 20.30
C ARG A 86 -11.45 10.10 19.09
N VAL A 87 -11.96 11.06 18.33
CA VAL A 87 -12.72 10.88 17.08
C VAL A 87 -11.83 10.36 15.96
N ALA A 88 -10.65 10.94 15.79
CA ALA A 88 -9.62 10.51 14.83
C ALA A 88 -9.15 9.07 15.03
N LYS A 89 -8.89 8.65 16.28
CA LYS A 89 -8.55 7.24 16.59
C LYS A 89 -9.68 6.28 16.22
N LYS A 90 -10.93 6.65 16.52
CA LYS A 90 -12.11 5.83 16.19
C LYS A 90 -12.30 5.75 14.67
N LYS A 91 -12.10 6.85 13.94
CA LYS A 91 -12.14 6.88 12.48
C LYS A 91 -11.00 6.05 11.87
N LYS A 92 -9.75 6.19 12.35
CA LYS A 92 -8.61 5.36 11.92
C LYS A 92 -8.87 3.86 12.10
N MET A 93 -9.45 3.45 13.22
CA MET A 93 -9.82 2.04 13.42
C MET A 93 -10.92 1.59 12.46
N LYS A 94 -11.87 2.48 12.12
CA LYS A 94 -12.93 2.18 11.15
C LYS A 94 -12.36 2.07 9.73
N MET A 95 -11.50 3.00 9.34
CA MET A 95 -10.82 3.01 8.04
C MET A 95 -9.91 1.79 7.89
N LYS A 96 -9.12 1.44 8.90
CA LYS A 96 -8.34 0.18 8.87
C LYS A 96 -9.22 -1.07 8.73
N LYS A 97 -10.45 -1.06 9.26
CA LYS A 97 -11.39 -2.18 9.07
C LYS A 97 -11.97 -2.18 7.67
N GLU A 98 -12.24 -1.01 7.10
CA GLU A 98 -12.77 -0.84 5.75
C GLU A 98 -11.68 -1.15 4.69
N ASP A 99 -10.45 -0.66 4.85
CA ASP A 99 -9.29 -0.92 3.97
C ASP A 99 -8.80 -2.37 4.02
N ASN A 100 -9.02 -3.07 5.14
CA ASN A 100 -8.72 -4.50 5.25
C ASN A 100 -9.79 -5.39 4.60
N ILE A 101 -10.91 -4.82 4.14
CA ILE A 101 -12.01 -5.55 3.53
C ILE A 101 -12.24 -4.97 2.14
N THR A 102 -11.43 -5.41 1.18
CA THR A 102 -11.82 -5.30 -0.22
C THR A 102 -12.88 -6.37 -0.47
N VAL A 103 -14.13 -5.96 -0.67
CA VAL A 103 -15.18 -6.87 -1.10
C VAL A 103 -14.88 -7.24 -2.55
N VAL A 104 -14.23 -8.39 -2.74
CA VAL A 104 -14.05 -9.03 -4.03
C VAL A 104 -15.18 -10.05 -4.17
N ASP A 105 -15.80 -10.12 -5.34
CA ASP A 105 -16.72 -11.21 -5.62
C ASP A 105 -15.99 -12.55 -5.42
N THR A 106 -16.68 -13.54 -4.86
CA THR A 106 -16.05 -14.81 -4.53
C THR A 106 -15.51 -15.50 -5.78
N ASP A 107 -16.21 -15.39 -6.91
CA ASP A 107 -15.76 -15.94 -8.19
C ASP A 107 -14.56 -15.18 -8.75
N ASP A 108 -14.58 -13.84 -8.68
CA ASP A 108 -13.45 -13.00 -9.10
C ASP A 108 -12.19 -13.27 -8.26
N PHE A 109 -12.36 -13.49 -6.95
CA PHE A 109 -11.27 -13.84 -6.05
C PHE A 109 -10.65 -15.18 -6.44
N TYR A 110 -11.48 -16.19 -6.72
CA TYR A 110 -11.00 -17.47 -7.21
C TYR A 110 -10.32 -17.36 -8.58
N ASP A 111 -10.85 -16.56 -9.49
CA ASP A 111 -10.23 -16.33 -10.80
C ASP A 111 -8.89 -15.60 -10.69
N ILE A 112 -8.75 -14.64 -9.75
CA ILE A 112 -7.47 -13.99 -9.45
C ILE A 112 -6.47 -15.01 -8.91
N ILE A 113 -6.89 -15.86 -7.96
CA ILE A 113 -6.03 -16.92 -7.42
C ILE A 113 -5.60 -17.87 -8.53
N ASP A 114 -6.54 -18.36 -9.34
CA ASP A 114 -6.27 -19.30 -10.44
C ASP A 114 -5.29 -18.73 -11.46
N ASN A 115 -5.48 -17.47 -11.87
CA ASN A 115 -4.58 -16.79 -12.78
C ASN A 115 -3.19 -16.56 -12.17
N THR A 116 -3.14 -16.25 -10.87
CA THR A 116 -1.86 -16.04 -10.16
C THR A 116 -1.10 -17.35 -9.99
N VAL A 117 -1.80 -18.47 -9.72
CA VAL A 117 -1.24 -19.82 -9.65
C VAL A 117 -0.74 -20.24 -11.03
N LYS A 118 -1.55 -20.13 -12.08
CA LYS A 118 -1.17 -20.46 -13.46
C LYS A 118 0.07 -19.66 -13.90
N SER A 119 0.10 -18.36 -13.63
CA SER A 119 1.23 -17.49 -13.98
C SER A 119 2.52 -17.81 -13.21
N ASN A 120 2.45 -18.22 -11.94
CA ASN A 120 3.64 -18.58 -11.17
C ASN A 120 4.13 -19.99 -11.46
N CYS A 121 3.23 -20.92 -11.75
CA CYS A 121 3.61 -22.29 -12.06
C CYS A 121 4.34 -22.41 -13.39
N LEU A 122 4.01 -21.56 -14.37
CA LEU A 122 4.82 -21.37 -15.59
C LEU A 122 6.25 -20.87 -15.30
N GLY A 123 6.46 -20.10 -14.22
CA GLY A 123 7.77 -19.59 -13.80
C GLY A 123 8.60 -20.61 -13.01
N CYS A 124 7.96 -21.45 -12.20
CA CYS A 124 8.62 -22.41 -11.30
C CYS A 124 8.79 -23.83 -11.89
N GLU A 125 8.32 -24.09 -13.12
CA GLU A 125 8.39 -25.41 -13.77
C GLU A 125 9.80 -25.86 -14.15
N ASN A 126 10.81 -24.98 -14.04
CA ASN A 126 12.16 -25.26 -14.51
C ASN A 126 13.05 -25.98 -13.48
N ASN A 127 12.67 -26.01 -12.18
CA ASN A 127 13.43 -26.71 -11.13
C ASN A 127 12.53 -27.11 -9.94
N GLU A 128 12.55 -28.38 -9.53
CA GLU A 128 11.74 -28.87 -8.38
C GLU A 128 12.06 -28.15 -7.06
N LYS A 129 13.30 -27.69 -6.86
CA LYS A 129 13.71 -26.91 -5.67
C LYS A 129 13.14 -25.50 -5.64
N GLU A 130 12.85 -24.90 -6.80
CA GLU A 130 12.29 -23.54 -6.88
C GLU A 130 10.79 -23.50 -6.53
N ILE A 131 10.10 -24.65 -6.60
CA ILE A 131 8.68 -24.77 -6.26
C ILE A 131 8.47 -24.66 -4.74
N ASP A 132 9.39 -25.16 -3.92
CA ASP A 132 9.36 -25.05 -2.44
C ASP A 132 9.71 -23.64 -1.94
N GLU A 133 10.58 -22.94 -2.69
CA GLU A 133 10.99 -21.56 -2.38
C GLU A 133 10.03 -20.50 -2.95
N CYS A 134 9.01 -20.91 -3.71
CA CYS A 134 8.01 -20.01 -4.27
C CYS A 134 7.27 -19.25 -3.16
N THR A 135 7.58 -17.95 -3.01
CA THR A 135 7.01 -17.08 -1.97
C THR A 135 5.47 -17.04 -2.01
N LEU A 136 4.88 -17.11 -3.21
CA LEU A 136 3.44 -17.12 -3.36
C LEU A 136 2.80 -18.43 -2.85
N ARG A 137 3.41 -19.59 -3.12
CA ARG A 137 2.95 -20.87 -2.58
C ARG A 137 2.88 -20.86 -1.07
N GLN A 138 3.93 -20.34 -0.42
CA GLN A 138 3.97 -20.22 1.03
C GLN A 138 2.87 -19.31 1.57
N GLN A 139 2.52 -18.25 0.84
CA GLN A 139 1.42 -17.36 1.19
C GLN A 139 0.05 -18.03 1.02
N LEU A 140 -0.19 -18.75 -0.07
CA LEU A 140 -1.45 -19.47 -0.28
C LEU A 140 -1.67 -20.56 0.77
N LEU A 141 -0.63 -21.34 1.08
CA LEU A 141 -0.67 -22.35 2.16
C LEU A 141 -0.90 -21.72 3.53
N LYS A 142 -0.24 -20.60 3.83
CA LYS A 142 -0.39 -19.88 5.10
C LYS A 142 -1.83 -19.43 5.37
N TYR A 143 -2.60 -19.14 4.31
CA TYR A 143 -3.98 -18.66 4.42
C TYR A 143 -5.02 -19.71 4.04
N ASP A 144 -4.62 -20.97 3.88
CA ASP A 144 -5.49 -22.12 3.55
C ASP A 144 -6.41 -21.86 2.36
N ILE A 145 -5.85 -21.23 1.32
CA ILE A 145 -6.61 -20.88 0.11
C ILE A 145 -6.70 -22.13 -0.77
N PRO A 146 -7.91 -22.67 -1.04
CA PRO A 146 -8.06 -23.86 -1.85
C PRO A 146 -7.74 -23.55 -3.31
N VAL A 147 -6.94 -24.41 -3.94
CA VAL A 147 -6.67 -24.35 -5.38
C VAL A 147 -7.78 -25.12 -6.09
N ILE A 148 -8.70 -24.43 -6.75
CA ILE A 148 -9.82 -25.05 -7.45
C ILE A 148 -9.36 -25.43 -8.85
N HIS A 149 -9.16 -26.72 -9.11
CA HIS A 149 -8.86 -27.21 -10.45
C HIS A 149 -10.09 -27.06 -11.36
N ARG A 150 -10.21 -25.95 -12.09
CA ARG A 150 -11.27 -25.78 -13.09
C ARG A 150 -10.99 -26.47 -14.43
N ASP A 151 -9.76 -26.95 -14.69
CA ASP A 151 -9.42 -27.59 -15.97
C ASP A 151 -8.30 -28.66 -15.83
N PRO A 152 -8.58 -29.96 -16.08
CA PRO A 152 -7.61 -31.04 -15.96
C PRO A 152 -6.68 -31.21 -17.19
N GLU A 153 -6.86 -30.49 -18.30
CA GLU A 153 -6.10 -30.73 -19.53
C GLU A 153 -4.83 -29.87 -19.73
N HIS A 154 -4.47 -28.97 -18.81
CA HIS A 154 -3.22 -28.20 -18.91
C HIS A 154 -2.16 -28.73 -17.92
N SER A 155 -1.43 -29.73 -18.38
CA SER A 155 -0.44 -30.54 -17.67
C SER A 155 0.80 -29.76 -17.18
N LYS A 156 0.67 -29.04 -16.04
CA LYS A 156 1.66 -28.61 -15.01
C LYS A 156 1.29 -27.19 -14.53
N CYS A 157 1.40 -26.76 -13.26
CA CYS A 157 1.54 -27.38 -11.93
C CYS A 157 0.54 -26.63 -11.01
N PRO A 158 -0.28 -27.30 -10.19
CA PRO A 158 -1.01 -26.65 -9.06
C PRO A 158 -0.54 -27.15 -7.69
N TYR A 159 0.79 -27.27 -7.56
CA TYR A 159 1.60 -27.77 -6.43
C TYR A 159 1.71 -29.30 -6.33
N LYS A 160 2.65 -29.88 -7.09
CA LYS A 160 2.87 -31.34 -7.17
C LYS A 160 3.27 -31.96 -5.82
N VAL A 161 2.39 -32.82 -5.31
CA VAL A 161 2.42 -33.67 -4.09
C VAL A 161 2.02 -32.92 -2.79
N LEU A 162 0.80 -33.19 -2.31
CA LEU A 162 0.36 -32.94 -0.94
C LEU A 162 1.17 -33.84 0.02
N PRO A 163 1.93 -33.31 0.99
CA PRO A 163 2.38 -34.10 2.11
C PRO A 163 1.19 -34.22 3.09
N ASP A 164 0.57 -35.40 3.12
CA ASP A 164 -0.31 -35.92 4.16
C ASP A 164 -1.05 -34.89 5.02
N MET A 165 -2.28 -34.55 4.65
CA MET A 165 -3.23 -33.97 5.61
C MET A 165 -4.49 -34.84 5.72
N VAL A 166 -4.41 -35.70 6.73
CA VAL A 166 -5.49 -36.11 7.64
C VAL A 166 -6.56 -37.05 7.06
N GLN A 167 -6.26 -38.35 7.11
CA GLN A 167 -7.29 -39.35 7.42
C GLN A 167 -7.77 -39.11 8.86
N SER A 168 -8.96 -38.56 8.99
CA SER A 168 -9.78 -38.71 10.19
C SER A 168 -11.22 -38.96 9.75
N GLU A 169 -11.49 -40.23 9.42
CA GLU A 169 -12.51 -41.10 10.05
C GLU A 169 -12.47 -42.50 9.42
#